data_AF-A0A6N1Y9Q6-F1
#
_entry.id   AF-A0A6N1Y9Q6-F1
#
_cell.length_a   1.000
_cell.length_b   1.000
_cell.length_c   1.000
_cell.angle_alpha   90.00
_cell.angle_beta   90.00
_cell.angle_gamma   90.00
#
_symmetry.space_group_name_H-M   'P 1'
#
loop_
_entity.id
_entity.type
_entity.pdbx_description
1 polymer ?
#
loop_
_entity_poly.entity_id
_entity_poly.type
_entity_poly.pdbx_seq_one_letter_code
_entity_poly.pdbx_strand_id
1 'polypeptide(L)'
;MNISNRILLVLAIIFMCVSCVFVPLRYYYPESNSGEVIYAFCIINEGIPRGIQFSQQDIRISTSLERYEGKNNIILRIEVAKGKTLKLKSNTIQVFWEGNDQLGKEVFRNIGLVGKPQIIKPTTQEYTLDTNEPLMGQRIEKENGEWYTSFVLASYLNIPDADEFSVILPQFAVNEELVILPVLRFKRKWIITIGNMLGMLHC
;
A
#
# COMPACT_ATOMS: atom_id res chain seq x y z
N MET A 1 -22.24 -37.23 32.81
CA MET A 1 -22.08 -35.92 32.13
C MET A 1 -23.45 -35.45 31.70
N ASN A 2 -24.00 -34.44 32.39
CA ASN A 2 -25.36 -33.95 32.19
C ASN A 2 -25.54 -33.28 30.82
N ILE A 3 -26.71 -33.51 30.20
CA ILE A 3 -27.17 -32.90 28.94
C ILE A 3 -27.03 -31.36 28.96
N SER A 4 -27.18 -30.76 30.14
CA SER A 4 -26.97 -29.32 30.39
C SER A 4 -25.56 -28.82 30.02
N ASN A 5 -24.50 -29.60 30.29
CA ASN A 5 -23.13 -29.23 29.93
C ASN A 5 -22.85 -29.32 28.43
N ARG A 6 -23.58 -30.18 27.70
CA ARG A 6 -23.43 -30.29 26.24
C ARG A 6 -24.13 -29.14 25.51
N ILE A 7 -25.28 -28.69 26.01
CA ILE A 7 -26.02 -27.54 25.46
C ILE A 7 -25.23 -26.24 25.70
N LEU A 8 -24.63 -26.07 26.88
CA LEU A 8 -23.81 -24.89 27.18
C LEU A 8 -22.55 -24.82 26.30
N LEU A 9 -21.91 -25.96 26.03
CA LEU A 9 -20.73 -26.03 25.15
C LEU A 9 -21.09 -25.73 23.69
N VAL A 10 -22.23 -26.25 23.20
CA VAL A 10 -22.71 -26.01 21.83
C VAL A 10 -23.12 -24.54 21.64
N LEU A 11 -23.79 -23.92 22.61
CA LEU A 11 -24.10 -22.49 22.57
C LEU A 11 -22.85 -21.61 22.59
N ALA A 12 -21.83 -21.97 23.38
CA ALA A 12 -20.55 -21.25 23.39
C ALA A 12 -19.78 -21.38 22.07
N ILE A 13 -19.78 -22.56 21.44
CA ILE A 13 -19.14 -22.78 20.14
C ILE A 13 -19.88 -22.03 19.01
N ILE A 14 -21.21 -21.99 19.06
CA ILE A 14 -22.02 -21.22 18.09
C ILE A 14 -21.73 -19.73 18.25
N PHE A 15 -21.76 -19.16 19.47
CA PHE A 15 -21.44 -17.75 19.71
C PHE A 15 -20.00 -17.37 19.31
N MET A 16 -19.03 -18.27 19.47
CA MET A 16 -17.66 -18.04 19.00
C MET A 16 -17.54 -18.00 17.47
N CYS A 17 -18.48 -18.58 16.71
CA CYS A 17 -18.52 -18.47 15.24
C CYS A 17 -19.34 -17.28 14.71
N VAL A 18 -20.22 -16.65 15.49
CA VAL A 18 -21.08 -15.51 15.03
C VAL A 18 -20.36 -14.15 15.13
N SER A 19 -19.10 -14.10 15.55
CA SER A 19 -18.42 -12.82 15.82
C SER A 19 -17.78 -12.17 14.58
N CYS A 20 -17.89 -12.80 13.40
CA CYS A 20 -17.49 -12.22 12.13
C CYS A 20 -18.66 -11.44 11.52
N VAL A 21 -18.61 -10.11 11.60
CA VAL A 21 -19.59 -9.24 10.95
C VAL A 21 -19.04 -8.81 9.59
N PHE A 22 -19.82 -9.03 8.53
CA PHE A 22 -19.53 -8.47 7.21
C PHE A 22 -19.88 -6.99 7.22
N VAL A 23 -18.86 -6.13 7.14
CA VAL A 23 -19.02 -4.69 7.18
C VAL A 23 -18.75 -4.12 5.79
N PRO A 24 -19.69 -3.38 5.19
CA PRO A 24 -19.41 -2.67 3.94
C PRO A 24 -18.43 -1.53 4.21
N LEU A 25 -17.36 -1.46 3.42
CA LEU A 25 -16.33 -0.43 3.51
C LEU A 25 -16.14 0.21 2.14
N ARG A 26 -15.94 1.54 2.12
CA ARG A 26 -15.46 2.23 0.92
C ARG A 26 -13.95 2.00 0.80
N TYR A 27 -13.54 1.43 -0.32
CA TYR A 27 -12.15 1.16 -0.67
C TYR A 27 -11.81 1.84 -1.99
N TYR A 28 -10.60 2.40 -2.08
CA TYR A 28 -10.09 2.95 -3.32
C TYR A 28 -9.16 1.95 -3.99
N TYR A 29 -9.40 1.66 -5.26
CA TYR A 29 -8.63 0.71 -6.05
C TYR A 29 -7.99 1.42 -7.25
N PRO A 30 -6.77 1.05 -7.67
CA PRO A 30 -6.11 1.66 -8.81
C PRO A 30 -6.72 1.22 -10.15
N GLU A 31 -6.71 2.12 -11.13
CA GLU A 31 -7.04 1.82 -12.53
C GLU A 31 -5.79 1.37 -13.31
N SER A 32 -5.96 0.38 -14.21
CA SER A 32 -4.88 -0.30 -14.97
C SER A 32 -4.21 0.54 -16.06
N ASN A 33 -4.37 1.85 -16.06
CA ASN A 33 -4.09 2.70 -17.23
C ASN A 33 -2.59 2.82 -17.56
N SER A 34 -1.71 2.34 -16.68
CA SER A 34 -0.28 2.59 -16.75
C SER A 34 0.59 1.48 -16.13
N GLY A 35 0.06 0.26 -16.00
CA GLY A 35 0.76 -0.86 -15.36
C GLY A 35 -0.11 -2.11 -15.19
N GLU A 36 0.49 -3.16 -14.63
CA GLU A 36 -0.16 -4.40 -14.27
C GLU A 36 -0.86 -4.27 -12.91
N VAL A 37 -2.12 -4.66 -12.84
CA VAL A 37 -2.88 -4.64 -11.60
C VAL A 37 -2.43 -5.77 -10.67
N ILE A 38 -2.14 -5.42 -9.41
CA ILE A 38 -1.87 -6.39 -8.34
C ILE A 38 -3.17 -6.60 -7.56
N TYR A 39 -3.59 -7.85 -7.41
CA TYR A 39 -4.80 -8.21 -6.68
C TYR A 39 -4.49 -8.62 -5.23
N ALA A 40 -5.44 -8.36 -4.33
CA ALA A 40 -5.37 -8.92 -2.98
C ALA A 40 -5.66 -10.43 -3.02
N PHE A 41 -4.92 -11.20 -2.23
CA PHE A 41 -5.28 -12.59 -1.92
C PHE A 41 -6.30 -12.58 -0.77
N CYS A 42 -7.56 -12.27 -1.08
CA CYS A 42 -8.68 -12.33 -0.14
C CYS A 42 -9.83 -13.08 -0.78
N ILE A 43 -10.27 -14.17 -0.14
CA ILE A 43 -11.34 -15.06 -0.64
C ILE A 43 -12.69 -14.32 -0.73
N ILE A 44 -12.90 -13.29 0.08
CA ILE A 44 -14.16 -12.55 0.18
C ILE A 44 -14.23 -11.43 -0.87
N ASN A 45 -13.08 -10.92 -1.27
CA ASN A 45 -12.94 -9.82 -2.23
C ASN A 45 -12.02 -10.25 -3.38
N GLU A 46 -12.25 -11.44 -3.93
CA GLU A 46 -11.50 -11.91 -5.09
C GLU A 46 -11.68 -10.94 -6.26
N GLY A 47 -10.57 -10.64 -6.94
CA GLY A 47 -10.57 -9.73 -8.09
C GLY A 47 -10.61 -8.24 -7.74
N ILE A 48 -10.46 -7.85 -6.47
CA ILE A 48 -10.27 -6.43 -6.11
C ILE A 48 -8.79 -6.03 -6.26
N PRO A 49 -8.49 -5.02 -7.11
CA PRO A 49 -7.15 -4.46 -7.22
C PRO A 49 -6.68 -3.89 -5.88
N ARG A 50 -5.55 -4.37 -5.37
CA ARG A 50 -4.86 -3.81 -4.21
C ARG A 50 -3.83 -2.75 -4.61
N GLY A 51 -3.31 -2.87 -5.82
CA GLY A 51 -2.16 -2.12 -6.26
C GLY A 51 -1.95 -2.12 -7.76
N ILE A 52 -0.97 -1.37 -8.20
CA ILE A 52 -0.50 -1.37 -9.59
C ILE A 52 1.01 -1.44 -9.61
N GLN A 53 1.53 -2.28 -10.50
CA GLN A 53 2.94 -2.48 -10.76
C GLN A 53 3.29 -1.97 -12.14
N PHE A 54 4.38 -1.22 -12.23
CA PHE A 54 4.93 -0.80 -13.51
C PHE A 54 6.45 -0.88 -13.44
N SER A 55 7.06 -1.07 -14.61
CA SER A 55 8.51 -1.08 -14.76
C SER A 55 8.88 0.02 -15.75
N GLN A 56 9.81 0.88 -15.36
CA GLN A 56 10.29 1.98 -16.17
C GLN A 56 11.81 2.03 -16.03
N GLN A 57 12.52 1.98 -17.16
CA GLN A 57 13.99 1.87 -17.16
C GLN A 57 14.46 0.69 -16.27
N ASP A 58 15.40 0.92 -15.36
CA ASP A 58 15.98 -0.10 -14.48
C ASP A 58 15.26 -0.23 -13.11
N ILE A 59 14.04 0.31 -12.99
CA ILE A 59 13.25 0.21 -11.77
C ILE A 59 11.88 -0.43 -12.01
N ARG A 60 11.47 -1.22 -11.03
CA ARG A 60 10.09 -1.70 -10.90
C ARG A 60 9.47 -1.08 -9.67
N ILE A 61 8.28 -0.52 -9.82
CA ILE A 61 7.54 0.10 -8.74
C ILE A 61 6.21 -0.63 -8.59
N SER A 62 5.95 -1.11 -7.38
CA SER A 62 4.66 -1.65 -6.98
C SER A 62 4.03 -0.68 -5.99
N THR A 63 2.83 -0.21 -6.29
CA THR A 63 2.11 0.74 -5.44
C THR A 63 0.88 0.09 -4.86
N SER A 64 0.55 0.41 -3.62
CA SER A 64 -0.68 -0.05 -2.97
C SER A 64 -1.25 1.03 -2.06
N LEU A 65 -2.56 1.07 -1.95
CA LEU A 65 -3.25 1.92 -0.98
C LEU A 65 -3.79 1.07 0.16
N GLU A 66 -3.40 1.43 1.39
CA GLU A 66 -3.82 0.75 2.61
C GLU A 66 -4.50 1.74 3.55
N ARG A 67 -5.36 1.24 4.43
CA ARG A 67 -6.02 2.05 5.47
C ARG A 67 -5.43 1.69 6.83
N TYR A 68 -4.82 2.67 7.50
CA TYR A 68 -4.23 2.51 8.84
C TYR A 68 -4.77 3.61 9.75
N GLU A 69 -5.29 3.23 10.91
CA GLU A 69 -5.89 4.17 11.89
C GLU A 69 -6.91 5.15 11.26
N GLY A 70 -7.72 4.64 10.33
CA GLY A 70 -8.75 5.42 9.64
C GLY A 70 -8.25 6.31 8.50
N LYS A 71 -6.93 6.47 8.32
CA LYS A 71 -6.30 7.27 7.27
C LYS A 71 -5.85 6.41 6.09
N ASN A 72 -5.85 7.00 4.89
CA ASN A 72 -5.29 6.36 3.70
C ASN A 72 -3.78 6.52 3.70
N ASN A 73 -3.06 5.46 3.37
CA ASN A 73 -1.60 5.42 3.29
C ASN A 73 -1.21 4.82 1.94
N ILE A 74 -0.44 5.55 1.14
CA ILE A 74 0.14 5.01 -0.09
C ILE A 74 1.50 4.42 0.22
N ILE A 75 1.71 3.20 -0.24
CA ILE A 75 2.96 2.47 -0.09
C ILE A 75 3.54 2.26 -1.48
N LEU A 76 4.79 2.65 -1.66
CA LEU A 76 5.58 2.40 -2.85
C LEU A 76 6.68 1.40 -2.49
N ARG A 77 6.69 0.25 -3.15
CA ARG A 77 7.83 -0.66 -3.16
C ARG A 77 8.60 -0.43 -4.46
N ILE A 78 9.89 -0.15 -4.34
CA ILE A 78 10.75 0.13 -5.49
C ILE A 78 11.85 -0.92 -5.51
N GLU A 79 11.98 -1.61 -6.63
CA GLU A 79 13.06 -2.56 -6.90
C GLU A 79 13.97 -1.95 -7.95
N VAL A 80 15.27 -1.95 -7.68
CA VAL A 80 16.29 -1.34 -8.53
C VAL A 80 17.27 -2.42 -8.97
N ALA A 81 17.57 -2.47 -10.27
CA ALA A 81 18.49 -3.44 -10.82
C ALA A 81 19.90 -3.35 -10.20
N LYS A 82 20.61 -4.48 -10.21
CA LYS A 82 21.99 -4.58 -9.73
C LYS A 82 22.90 -3.51 -10.33
N GLY A 83 23.71 -2.88 -9.48
CA GLY A 83 24.71 -1.88 -9.89
C GLY A 83 24.16 -0.50 -10.24
N LYS A 84 22.88 -0.25 -9.97
CA LYS A 84 22.23 1.04 -10.17
C LYS A 84 22.03 1.77 -8.84
N THR A 85 22.10 3.10 -8.90
CA THR A 85 21.86 3.98 -7.75
C THR A 85 20.55 4.73 -7.96
N LEU A 86 19.64 4.63 -6.99
CA LEU A 86 18.38 5.36 -6.98
C LEU A 86 18.50 6.59 -6.08
N LYS A 87 18.05 7.75 -6.57
CA LYS A 87 17.96 9.00 -5.82
C LYS A 87 16.53 9.51 -5.81
N LEU A 88 16.08 10.01 -4.66
CA LEU A 88 14.82 10.72 -4.54
C LEU A 88 15.04 12.18 -4.93
N LYS A 89 14.47 12.63 -6.05
CA LYS A 89 14.62 14.01 -6.55
C LYS A 89 13.57 14.96 -5.97
N SER A 90 12.41 14.42 -5.61
CA SER A 90 11.37 15.12 -4.86
C SER A 90 10.78 14.18 -3.82
N ASN A 91 10.55 14.66 -2.60
CA ASN A 91 9.90 13.91 -1.52
C ASN A 91 8.39 14.15 -1.45
N THR A 92 7.82 14.89 -2.41
CA THR A 92 6.40 15.26 -2.40
C THR A 92 5.56 14.30 -3.25
N ILE A 93 4.41 13.89 -2.70
CA ILE A 93 3.30 13.32 -3.42
C ILE A 93 2.28 14.42 -3.67
N GLN A 94 1.69 14.43 -4.85
CA GLN A 94 0.64 15.39 -5.20
C GLN A 94 -0.66 14.64 -5.46
N VAL A 95 -1.73 15.05 -4.79
CA VAL A 95 -3.06 14.44 -4.89
C VAL A 95 -4.00 15.43 -5.56
N PHE A 96 -4.78 14.94 -6.52
CA PHE A 96 -5.78 15.70 -7.30
C PHE A 96 -7.11 14.96 -7.26
N TRP A 97 -8.23 15.67 -7.26
CA TRP A 97 -9.57 15.08 -7.34
C TRP A 97 -10.52 16.01 -8.09
N GLU A 98 -11.61 15.45 -8.61
CA GLU A 98 -12.59 16.21 -9.38
C GLU A 98 -13.34 17.23 -8.50
N GLY A 99 -13.57 18.44 -9.03
CA GLY A 99 -14.30 19.51 -8.33
C GLY A 99 -13.43 20.46 -7.50
N ASN A 100 -12.10 20.31 -7.51
CA ASN A 100 -11.19 21.26 -6.86
C ASN A 100 -9.83 21.27 -7.56
N ASP A 101 -9.37 22.43 -8.03
CA ASP A 101 -7.99 22.62 -8.56
C ASP A 101 -6.92 22.54 -7.44
N GLN A 102 -7.32 22.18 -6.22
CA GLN A 102 -6.41 22.12 -5.07
C GLN A 102 -5.57 20.85 -5.08
N LEU A 103 -4.27 21.11 -5.08
CA LEU A 103 -3.21 20.12 -5.07
C LEU A 103 -2.84 19.85 -3.61
N GLY A 104 -3.27 18.71 -3.09
CA GLY A 104 -2.78 18.23 -1.80
C GLY A 104 -1.31 17.84 -1.93
N LYS A 105 -0.40 18.56 -1.27
CA LYS A 105 1.02 18.19 -1.20
C LYS A 105 1.31 17.48 0.10
N GLU A 106 1.65 16.20 0.00
CA GLU A 106 2.10 15.41 1.14
C GLU A 106 3.57 15.08 0.98
N VAL A 107 4.31 15.01 2.09
CA VAL A 107 5.74 14.65 2.07
C VAL A 107 5.89 13.22 2.56
N PHE A 108 6.72 12.41 1.89
CA PHE A 108 7.15 11.14 2.44
C PHE A 108 7.97 11.39 3.71
N ARG A 109 7.35 11.17 4.87
CA ARG A 109 8.01 11.28 6.17
C ARG A 109 8.69 9.97 6.59
N ASN A 110 8.26 8.84 6.02
CA ASN A 110 8.68 7.50 6.42
C ASN A 110 9.31 6.75 5.24
N ILE A 111 10.64 6.69 5.19
CA ILE A 111 11.38 5.87 4.23
C ILE A 111 11.93 4.67 4.97
N GLY A 112 11.27 3.53 4.77
CA GLY A 112 11.59 2.28 5.44
C GLY A 112 12.44 1.38 4.54
N LEU A 113 13.54 0.87 5.08
CA LEU A 113 14.24 -0.29 4.52
C LEU A 113 13.43 -1.52 4.91
N VAL A 114 12.65 -2.11 4.00
CA VAL A 114 11.89 -3.32 4.36
C VAL A 114 12.02 -4.42 3.31
N GLY A 115 12.54 -5.57 3.75
CA GLY A 115 12.61 -6.81 2.97
C GLY A 115 11.30 -7.60 2.87
N LYS A 116 10.28 -7.28 3.68
CA LYS A 116 8.93 -7.89 3.63
C LYS A 116 7.86 -6.86 3.97
N PRO A 117 6.64 -6.93 3.42
CA PRO A 117 5.55 -6.04 3.83
C PRO A 117 5.19 -6.34 5.29
N GLN A 118 5.74 -5.58 6.23
CA GLN A 118 5.17 -5.47 7.54
C GLN A 118 4.16 -4.33 7.47
N ILE A 119 2.98 -4.51 8.07
CA ILE A 119 2.13 -3.38 8.44
C ILE A 119 3.05 -2.46 9.23
N ILE A 120 3.42 -1.34 8.62
CA ILE A 120 4.43 -0.42 9.17
C ILE A 120 3.79 0.18 10.42
N LYS A 121 3.96 -0.48 11.57
CA LYS A 121 3.91 0.24 12.84
C LYS A 121 4.98 1.31 12.76
N PRO A 122 4.74 2.54 13.24
CA PRO A 122 5.69 3.65 13.19
C PRO A 122 6.90 3.42 14.13
N THR A 123 7.64 2.35 13.89
CA THR A 123 8.85 1.93 14.60
C THR A 123 10.00 1.64 13.63
N THR A 124 9.81 1.86 12.33
CA THR A 124 10.92 1.86 11.37
C THR A 124 11.61 3.20 11.52
N GLN A 125 12.88 3.21 11.96
CA GLN A 125 13.71 4.40 12.16
C GLN A 125 13.37 5.50 11.14
N GLU A 126 12.95 6.65 11.64
CA GLU A 126 12.55 7.81 10.86
C GLU A 126 13.79 8.40 10.15
N TYR A 127 14.20 7.80 9.03
CA TYR A 127 15.18 8.40 8.15
C TYR A 127 14.47 9.48 7.34
N THR A 128 14.67 10.74 7.74
CA THR A 128 14.34 11.87 6.89
C THR A 128 15.43 11.92 5.82
N LEU A 129 15.18 11.42 4.61
CA LEU A 129 16.13 11.60 3.52
C LEU A 129 15.98 13.00 2.95
N ASP A 130 17.10 13.71 2.88
CA ASP A 130 17.19 14.91 2.09
C ASP A 130 17.07 14.55 0.60
N THR A 131 16.40 15.42 -0.16
CA THR A 131 16.28 15.26 -1.60
C THR A 131 17.68 15.25 -2.23
N ASN A 132 17.90 14.37 -3.22
CA ASN A 132 19.15 14.11 -3.95
C ASN A 132 20.17 13.18 -3.27
N GLU A 133 19.89 12.69 -2.07
CA GLU A 133 20.72 11.64 -1.47
C GLU A 133 20.44 10.27 -2.13
N PRO A 134 21.47 9.42 -2.29
CA PRO A 134 21.27 8.02 -2.66
C PRO A 134 20.38 7.33 -1.63
N LEU A 135 19.31 6.69 -2.10
CA LEU A 135 18.52 5.82 -1.25
C LEU A 135 19.38 4.61 -0.86
N MET A 136 19.39 4.27 0.42
CA MET A 136 19.90 2.98 0.91
C MET A 136 18.75 1.99 0.90
N GLY A 137 19.00 0.73 0.52
CA GLY A 137 17.96 -0.29 0.35
C GLY A 137 18.50 -1.68 0.67
N GLN A 138 17.61 -2.66 0.79
CA GLN A 138 18.02 -4.03 1.08
C GLN A 138 18.31 -4.79 -0.21
N ARG A 139 19.48 -5.45 -0.27
CA ARG A 139 19.78 -6.40 -1.35
C ARG A 139 18.93 -7.65 -1.17
N ILE A 140 18.18 -8.01 -2.21
CA ILE A 140 17.37 -9.23 -2.29
C ILE A 140 17.92 -10.08 -3.43
N GLU A 141 18.23 -11.33 -3.13
CA GLU A 141 18.67 -12.33 -4.10
C GLU A 141 17.48 -13.18 -4.55
N LYS A 142 17.36 -13.38 -5.87
CA LYS A 142 16.38 -14.25 -6.50
C LYS A 142 16.92 -15.68 -6.58
N GLU A 143 16.03 -16.64 -6.81
CA GLU A 143 16.38 -18.06 -6.97
C GLU A 143 17.36 -18.32 -8.13
N ASN A 144 17.38 -17.45 -9.15
CA ASN A 144 18.30 -17.53 -10.29
C ASN A 144 19.68 -16.88 -10.03
N GLY A 145 19.98 -16.44 -8.80
CA GLY A 145 21.24 -15.78 -8.43
C GLY A 145 21.35 -14.31 -8.84
N GLU A 146 20.33 -13.75 -9.51
CA GLU A 146 20.22 -12.30 -9.70
C GLU A 146 19.90 -11.63 -8.37
N TRP A 147 20.27 -10.37 -8.22
CA TRP A 147 19.83 -9.58 -7.09
C TRP A 147 19.39 -8.18 -7.49
N TYR A 148 18.52 -7.61 -6.67
CA TYR A 148 18.05 -6.23 -6.79
C TYR A 148 18.11 -5.56 -5.42
N THR A 149 18.05 -4.23 -5.42
CA THR A 149 17.92 -3.45 -4.18
C THR A 149 16.46 -3.04 -4.02
N SER A 150 15.85 -3.33 -2.87
CA SER A 150 14.46 -3.01 -2.55
C SER A 150 14.36 -1.85 -1.56
N PHE A 151 13.39 -0.96 -1.81
CA PHE A 151 13.06 0.22 -1.01
C PHE A 151 11.56 0.25 -0.73
N VAL A 152 11.15 0.78 0.42
CA VAL A 152 9.74 1.04 0.72
C VAL A 152 9.55 2.48 1.18
N LEU A 153 8.66 3.20 0.51
CA LEU A 153 8.24 4.55 0.87
C LEU A 153 6.78 4.49 1.27
N ALA A 154 6.42 5.11 2.39
CA ALA A 154 5.03 5.20 2.82
C ALA A 154 4.66 6.64 3.22
N SER A 155 3.49 7.09 2.80
CA SER A 155 2.97 8.40 3.20
C SER A 155 1.47 8.38 3.37
N TYR A 156 1.01 9.08 4.41
CA TYR A 156 -0.41 9.34 4.58
C TYR A 156 -0.90 10.26 3.47
N LEU A 157 -2.05 9.93 2.90
CA LEU A 157 -2.74 10.75 1.93
C LEU A 157 -3.96 11.38 2.60
N ASN A 158 -4.00 12.71 2.59
CA ASN A 158 -5.21 13.44 2.94
C ASN A 158 -6.14 13.48 1.71
N ILE A 159 -6.96 12.44 1.58
CA ILE A 159 -7.92 12.30 0.47
C ILE A 159 -9.29 12.75 0.98
N PRO A 160 -9.92 13.75 0.34
CA PRO A 160 -11.31 14.11 0.67
C PRO A 160 -12.27 12.97 0.30
N ASP A 161 -13.54 13.08 0.71
CA ASP A 161 -14.58 12.10 0.39
C ASP A 161 -15.01 12.22 -1.10
N ALA A 162 -14.12 11.84 -2.03
CA ALA A 162 -14.33 11.88 -3.47
C ALA A 162 -14.59 10.48 -4.05
N ASP A 163 -15.23 10.40 -5.23
CA ASP A 163 -15.41 9.12 -5.93
C ASP A 163 -14.16 8.66 -6.67
N GLU A 164 -13.33 9.61 -7.09
CA GLU A 164 -12.04 9.35 -7.72
C GLU A 164 -11.00 10.38 -7.32
N PHE A 165 -9.74 9.97 -7.36
CA PHE A 165 -8.59 10.86 -7.18
C PHE A 165 -7.40 10.34 -7.98
N SER A 166 -6.47 11.25 -8.28
CA SER A 166 -5.21 10.96 -8.95
C SER A 166 -4.03 11.28 -8.04
N VAL A 167 -2.95 10.53 -8.19
CA VAL A 167 -1.71 10.68 -7.45
C VAL A 167 -0.55 10.83 -8.43
N ILE A 168 0.18 11.94 -8.30
CA ILE A 168 1.50 12.08 -8.92
C ILE A 168 2.53 11.63 -7.89
N LEU A 169 3.26 10.59 -8.27
CA LEU A 169 4.34 10.03 -7.47
C LEU A 169 5.56 10.96 -7.43
N PRO A 170 6.41 10.82 -6.40
CA PRO A 170 7.67 11.54 -6.32
C PRO A 170 8.57 11.22 -7.52
N GLN A 171 9.46 12.15 -7.81
CA GLN A 171 10.44 11.98 -8.87
C GLN A 171 11.65 11.21 -8.37
N PHE A 172 12.10 10.26 -9.18
CA PHE A 172 13.30 9.48 -8.93
C PHE A 172 14.32 9.71 -10.03
N ALA A 173 15.59 9.47 -9.71
CA ALA A 173 16.61 9.30 -10.73
C ALA A 173 17.39 8.01 -10.53
N VAL A 174 17.72 7.33 -11.63
CA VAL A 174 18.57 6.15 -11.65
C VAL A 174 19.87 6.54 -12.33
N ASN A 175 21.00 6.44 -11.63
CA ASN A 175 22.30 6.89 -12.15
C ASN A 175 22.26 8.32 -12.74
N GLU A 176 21.56 9.24 -12.06
CA GLU A 176 21.27 10.63 -12.47
C GLU A 176 20.24 10.84 -13.59
N GLU A 177 19.76 9.78 -14.25
CA GLU A 177 18.70 9.91 -15.25
C GLU A 177 17.32 9.96 -14.58
N LEU A 178 16.54 10.99 -14.86
CA LEU A 178 15.19 11.15 -14.33
C LEU A 178 14.26 10.04 -14.84
N VAL A 179 13.51 9.44 -13.91
CA VAL A 179 12.47 8.47 -14.22
C VAL A 179 11.14 9.19 -14.30
N ILE A 180 10.47 9.11 -15.46
CA ILE A 180 9.13 9.67 -15.65
C ILE A 180 8.11 8.60 -15.26
N LEU A 181 7.40 8.85 -14.16
CA LEU A 181 6.37 7.93 -13.66
C LEU A 181 4.98 8.34 -14.14
N PRO A 182 4.07 7.39 -14.36
CA PRO A 182 2.70 7.69 -14.71
C PRO A 182 1.95 8.32 -13.54
N VAL A 183 0.89 9.07 -13.86
CA VAL A 183 -0.10 9.49 -12.88
C VAL A 183 -0.97 8.29 -12.52
N LEU A 184 -1.07 7.97 -11.24
CA LEU A 184 -1.93 6.89 -10.77
C LEU A 184 -3.34 7.42 -10.59
N ARG A 185 -4.33 6.66 -11.05
CA ARG A 185 -5.75 6.98 -10.83
C ARG A 185 -6.38 5.94 -9.93
N PHE A 186 -7.19 6.40 -8.99
CA PHE A 186 -7.90 5.57 -8.04
C PHE A 186 -9.39 5.87 -8.09
N LYS A 187 -10.19 4.81 -8.06
CA LYS A 187 -11.65 4.89 -7.99
C LYS A 187 -12.17 4.25 -6.73
N ARG A 188 -13.29 4.75 -6.23
CA ARG A 188 -13.94 4.26 -5.04
C ARG A 188 -14.93 3.15 -5.37
N LYS A 189 -14.92 2.07 -4.59
CA LYS A 189 -15.93 1.01 -4.63
C LYS A 189 -16.29 0.56 -3.23
N TRP A 190 -17.48 -0.02 -3.11
CA TRP A 190 -17.88 -0.75 -1.93
C TRP A 190 -17.26 -2.15 -1.94
N ILE A 191 -16.63 -2.51 -0.83
CA ILE A 191 -16.09 -3.84 -0.57
C ILE A 191 -16.67 -4.37 0.74
N ILE A 192 -16.53 -5.67 0.98
CA ILE A 192 -16.99 -6.29 2.22
C ILE A 192 -15.76 -6.72 3.03
N THR A 193 -15.62 -6.23 4.25
CA THR A 193 -14.55 -6.68 5.16
C THR A 193 -15.13 -7.53 6.29
N ILE A 194 -14.34 -8.42 6.88
CA ILE A 194 -14.70 -9.07 8.14
C ILE A 194 -14.17 -8.22 9.29
N GLY A 195 -15.08 -7.82 10.18
CA GLY A 195 -14.73 -7.27 11.48
C GLY A 195 -14.96 -8.29 12.59
N ASN A 196 -14.04 -8.35 13.57
CA ASN A 196 -14.34 -8.89 14.88
C ASN A 196 -14.92 -7.78 15.77
N MET A 197 -15.82 -8.11 16.72
CA MET A 197 -16.44 -7.15 17.66
C MET A 197 -15.42 -6.28 18.46
N LEU A 198 -14.13 -6.62 18.42
CA LEU A 198 -13.02 -5.89 19.04
C LEU A 198 -12.27 -4.91 18.10
N GLY A 199 -12.79 -4.64 16.90
CA GLY A 199 -12.33 -3.52 16.06
C GLY A 199 -11.08 -3.78 15.20
N MET A 200 -10.55 -5.00 15.17
CA MET A 200 -9.54 -5.37 14.18
C MET A 200 -10.22 -5.78 12.88
N LEU A 201 -10.00 -4.96 11.83
CA LEU A 201 -10.41 -5.26 10.46
C LEU A 201 -9.35 -6.20 9.86
N HIS A 202 -9.78 -7.38 9.45
CA HIS A 202 -8.96 -8.31 8.69
C HIS A 202 -9.63 -8.54 7.34
N CYS A 203 -8.80 -8.69 6.31
CA CYS A 203 -9.24 -9.33 5.07
C CYS A 203 -9.58 -10.79 5.35
#